data_AF-A0A1M3P2A4-F1
#
_entry.id   AF-A0A1M3P2A4-F1
#
_cell.length_a   1.000
_cell.length_b   1.000
_cell.length_c   1.000
_cell.angle_alpha   90.00
_cell.angle_beta   90.00
_cell.angle_gamma   90.00
#
_symmetry.space_group_name_H-M   'P 1'
#
loop_
_entity.id
_entity.type
_entity.pdbx_description
1 polymer ?
#
loop_
_entity_poly.entity_id
_entity_poly.type
_entity_poly.pdbx_seq_one_letter_code
_entity_poly.pdbx_strand_id
1 'polypeptide(L)'
;MGKLRPRLDDVRFHCLDCDYRFEAKPVRVEDAPEDEWHPWRYVGTCPECGRECEQERQQRGLLKAWAHATGPKTAEGLASTAKNLEGHPTPEEARRTRFNGLKHGLNARTATYWPARPGKYPDCDGCEYFSSCFTATACQKRVDLYFAHHLAFTAGDPKLLNDLNADLHANLRSIVNLMILDVIRDGSTIRTPAWYYDKDGGFHVAQIGGRDDDSGKLLPHERETIMVLTEHPMLKRIGEWVAKIGLSLSDMGMTPKAKEATEDAVGYLAGQQQRQESQLEYQKRTTLALEDLSNLIARSRENTVRDPVLIEHKQQAGENG
;
A
#
# COMPACT_ATOMS: atom_id res chain seq x y z
N MET A 1 41.83 -16.22 -11.53
CA MET A 1 41.58 -15.12 -12.48
C MET A 1 40.09 -15.08 -12.78
N GLY A 2 39.46 -13.91 -12.65
CA GLY A 2 38.00 -13.76 -12.83
C GLY A 2 37.56 -14.09 -14.25
N LYS A 3 36.28 -14.38 -14.46
CA LYS A 3 35.75 -14.59 -15.80
C LYS A 3 35.91 -13.28 -16.58
N LEU A 4 36.68 -13.31 -17.68
CA LEU A 4 36.80 -12.20 -18.62
C LEU A 4 35.68 -12.33 -19.66
N ARG A 5 34.83 -11.32 -19.78
CA ARG A 5 33.81 -11.29 -20.82
C ARG A 5 34.47 -10.86 -22.13
N PRO A 6 34.16 -11.47 -23.28
CA PRO A 6 34.62 -10.95 -24.57
C PRO A 6 34.10 -9.53 -24.82
N ARG A 7 34.68 -8.86 -25.81
CA ARG A 7 34.26 -7.53 -26.26
C ARG A 7 32.76 -7.50 -26.55
N LEU A 8 32.08 -6.45 -26.11
CA LEU A 8 30.65 -6.26 -26.29
C LEU A 8 30.38 -5.63 -27.66
N ASP A 9 29.42 -6.19 -28.38
CA ASP A 9 28.95 -5.64 -29.66
C ASP A 9 27.94 -4.49 -29.43
N ASP A 10 27.04 -4.66 -28.45
CA ASP A 10 26.05 -3.65 -28.05
C ASP A 10 26.30 -3.18 -26.62
N VAL A 11 26.40 -1.87 -26.44
CA VAL A 11 26.80 -1.21 -25.20
C VAL A 11 25.77 -0.14 -24.83
N ARG A 12 25.50 0.00 -23.53
CA ARG A 12 24.59 1.01 -23.01
C ARG A 12 25.38 2.26 -22.64
N PHE A 13 25.00 3.39 -23.21
CA PHE A 13 25.62 4.69 -23.02
C PHE A 13 24.70 5.62 -22.24
N HIS A 14 25.30 6.55 -21.51
CA HIS A 14 24.59 7.60 -20.80
C HIS A 14 25.22 8.95 -21.13
N CYS A 15 24.46 9.83 -21.77
CA CYS A 15 24.90 11.19 -22.04
C CYS A 15 24.70 12.07 -20.80
N LEU A 16 25.77 12.69 -20.30
CA LEU A 16 25.68 13.58 -19.13
C LEU A 16 25.03 14.93 -19.44
N ASP A 17 25.06 15.37 -20.70
CA ASP A 17 24.56 16.69 -21.09
C ASP A 17 23.04 16.73 -21.28
N CYS A 18 22.45 15.68 -21.89
CA CYS A 18 21.00 15.59 -22.12
C CYS A 18 20.30 14.52 -21.26
N ASP A 19 21.02 13.85 -20.36
CA ASP A 19 20.55 12.71 -19.53
C ASP A 19 19.95 11.54 -20.32
N TYR A 20 20.17 11.49 -21.64
CA TYR A 20 19.64 10.44 -22.51
C TYR A 20 20.43 9.14 -22.36
N ARG A 21 19.71 8.02 -22.25
CA ARG A 21 20.26 6.66 -22.12
C ARG A 21 19.87 5.84 -23.34
N PHE A 22 20.85 5.20 -23.97
CA PHE A 22 20.62 4.45 -25.21
C PHE A 22 21.54 3.24 -25.32
N GLU A 23 21.14 2.27 -26.14
CA GLU A 23 21.93 1.11 -26.49
C GLU A 23 22.34 1.21 -27.96
N ALA A 24 23.64 1.12 -28.21
CA ALA A 24 24.18 1.22 -29.56
C ALA A 24 25.51 0.47 -29.66
N LYS A 25 25.94 0.25 -30.91
CA LYS A 25 27.29 -0.21 -31.19
C LYS A 25 28.30 0.89 -30.82
N PRO A 26 29.43 0.54 -30.18
CA PRO A 26 30.44 1.51 -29.82
C PRO A 26 31.08 2.09 -31.07
N VAL A 27 31.22 3.42 -31.09
CA VAL A 27 31.89 4.14 -32.19
C VAL A 27 33.40 4.00 -32.06
N ARG A 28 33.91 4.11 -30.83
CA ARG A 28 35.32 3.94 -30.48
C ARG A 28 35.46 2.99 -29.30
N VAL A 29 36.48 2.14 -29.35
CA VAL A 29 36.86 1.25 -28.26
C VAL A 29 38.30 1.53 -27.91
N GLU A 30 38.52 1.89 -26.65
CA GLU A 30 39.82 2.24 -26.08
C GLU A 30 40.29 1.09 -25.17
N ASP A 31 41.56 0.72 -25.29
CA ASP A 31 42.15 -0.29 -24.42
C ASP A 31 42.45 0.33 -23.04
N ALA A 32 41.86 -0.25 -22.00
CA ALA A 32 42.05 0.16 -20.61
C ALA A 32 42.56 -1.03 -19.80
N PRO A 33 43.86 -1.37 -19.89
CA PRO A 33 44.43 -2.54 -19.25
C PRO A 33 44.40 -2.49 -17.70
N GLU A 34 44.19 -1.31 -17.12
CA GLU A 34 43.94 -1.11 -15.68
C GLU A 34 42.66 -1.82 -15.21
N ASP A 35 41.70 -2.01 -16.12
CA ASP A 35 40.43 -2.63 -15.81
C ASP A 35 40.51 -4.18 -15.92
N GLU A 36 41.14 -4.87 -14.95
CA GLU A 36 41.41 -6.34 -14.95
C GLU A 36 40.23 -7.27 -15.33
N TRP A 37 38.98 -6.82 -15.16
CA TRP A 37 37.75 -7.57 -15.38
C TRP A 37 37.09 -7.23 -16.73
N HIS A 38 37.41 -6.07 -17.29
CA HIS A 38 36.92 -5.63 -18.58
C HIS A 38 37.87 -4.57 -19.19
N PRO A 39 38.92 -4.99 -19.91
CA PRO A 39 40.02 -4.11 -20.32
C PRO A 39 39.68 -3.21 -21.53
N TRP A 40 38.40 -2.97 -21.81
CA TRP A 40 37.94 -2.13 -22.91
C TRP A 40 36.99 -1.06 -22.40
N ARG A 41 37.20 0.17 -22.85
CA ARG A 41 36.29 1.29 -22.66
C ARG A 41 35.59 1.59 -23.97
N TYR A 42 34.29 1.72 -23.90
CA TYR A 42 33.46 2.03 -25.05
C TYR A 42 33.05 3.49 -25.02
N VAL A 43 33.17 4.14 -26.17
CA VAL A 43 32.68 5.49 -26.42
C VAL A 43 31.65 5.43 -27.54
N GLY A 44 30.48 6.01 -27.30
CA GLY A 44 29.39 6.14 -28.25
C GLY A 44 29.12 7.61 -28.57
N THR A 45 28.28 7.87 -29.57
CA THR A 45 27.82 9.22 -29.91
C THR A 45 26.34 9.32 -29.57
N CYS A 46 25.95 10.34 -28.79
CA CYS A 46 24.54 10.54 -28.44
C CYS A 46 23.71 10.86 -29.70
N PRO A 47 22.58 10.16 -29.92
CA PRO A 47 21.72 10.45 -31.07
C PRO A 47 20.97 11.78 -30.97
N GLU A 48 20.79 12.34 -29.75
CA GLU A 48 20.09 13.63 -29.58
C GLU A 48 21.02 14.84 -29.69
N CYS A 49 22.16 14.82 -28.99
CA CYS A 49 23.05 15.98 -28.91
C CYS A 49 24.35 15.85 -29.72
N GLY A 50 24.61 14.67 -30.31
CA GLY A 50 25.80 14.40 -31.12
C GLY A 50 27.12 14.35 -30.36
N ARG A 51 27.13 14.46 -29.03
CA ARG A 51 28.35 14.44 -28.22
C ARG A 51 28.83 13.03 -27.93
N GLU A 52 30.14 12.88 -27.73
CA GLU A 52 30.74 11.63 -27.25
C GLU A 52 30.24 11.32 -25.84
N CYS A 53 29.82 10.08 -25.62
CA CYS A 53 29.29 9.59 -24.36
C CYS A 53 30.04 8.33 -23.94
N GLU A 54 30.37 8.25 -22.66
CA GLU A 54 30.96 7.05 -22.08
C GLU A 54 29.90 5.98 -21.80
N GLN A 55 30.37 4.74 -21.67
CA GLN A 55 29.55 3.63 -21.21
C GLN A 55 28.90 3.94 -19.84
N GLU A 56 27.63 3.56 -19.70
CA GLU A 56 26.87 3.76 -18.48
C GLU A 56 27.54 3.09 -17.26
N ARG A 57 27.66 3.85 -16.16
CA ARG A 57 28.28 3.37 -14.90
C ARG A 57 27.62 2.11 -14.35
N GLN A 58 26.29 1.99 -14.47
CA GLN A 58 25.56 0.80 -14.02
C GLN A 58 25.95 -0.45 -14.82
N GLN A 59 26.06 -0.33 -16.15
CA GLN A 59 26.47 -1.44 -17.00
C GLN A 59 27.89 -1.91 -16.66
N ARG A 60 28.82 -0.97 -16.39
CA ARG A 60 30.17 -1.30 -15.89
C ARG A 60 30.14 -2.00 -14.53
N GLY A 61 29.26 -1.56 -13.63
CA GLY A 61 29.03 -2.20 -12.34
C GLY A 61 28.56 -3.65 -12.49
N LEU A 62 27.65 -3.91 -13.42
CA LEU A 62 27.17 -5.26 -13.74
C LEU A 62 28.28 -6.15 -14.31
N LEU A 63 29.14 -5.63 -15.19
CA LEU A 63 30.30 -6.36 -15.70
C LEU A 63 31.28 -6.73 -14.58
N LYS A 64 31.52 -5.81 -13.64
CA LYS A 64 32.37 -6.05 -12.46
C LYS A 64 31.78 -7.11 -11.53
N ALA A 65 30.46 -7.07 -11.31
CA ALA A 65 29.75 -8.07 -10.51
C ALA A 65 29.78 -9.45 -11.16
N TRP A 66 29.54 -9.53 -12.47
CA TRP A 66 29.60 -10.78 -13.24
C TRP A 66 30.98 -11.44 -13.21
N ALA A 67 32.05 -10.63 -13.30
CA ALA A 67 33.42 -11.11 -13.21
C ALA A 67 33.84 -11.50 -11.77
N HIS A 68 32.96 -11.34 -10.78
CA HIS A 68 33.27 -11.47 -9.35
C HIS A 68 34.52 -10.67 -8.95
N ALA A 69 34.64 -9.46 -9.52
CA ALA A 69 35.69 -8.50 -9.24
C ALA A 69 35.25 -7.43 -8.22
N THR A 70 34.12 -7.65 -7.55
CA THR A 70 33.58 -6.80 -6.49
C THR A 70 34.12 -7.24 -5.13
N GLY A 71 34.67 -6.29 -4.37
CA GLY A 71 35.18 -6.51 -3.01
C GLY A 71 36.71 -6.68 -2.94
N PRO A 72 37.32 -6.39 -1.77
CA PRO A 72 38.76 -6.55 -1.58
C PRO A 72 39.14 -8.03 -1.54
N LYS A 73 40.16 -8.41 -2.33
CA LYS A 73 40.76 -9.77 -2.31
C LYS A 73 42.04 -9.84 -1.48
N THR A 74 42.62 -8.68 -1.14
CA THR A 74 43.84 -8.59 -0.34
C THR A 74 43.53 -8.83 1.13
N ALA A 75 44.46 -9.45 1.85
CA ALA A 75 44.32 -9.67 3.30
C ALA A 75 44.10 -8.34 4.06
N GLU A 76 44.77 -7.27 3.64
CA GLU A 76 44.61 -5.93 4.20
C GLU A 76 43.21 -5.35 3.94
N GLY A 77 42.66 -5.51 2.73
CA GLY A 77 41.33 -5.02 2.40
C GLY A 77 40.22 -5.83 3.09
N LEU A 78 40.43 -7.13 3.27
CA LEU A 78 39.56 -7.97 4.09
C LEU A 78 39.59 -7.55 5.56
N ALA A 79 40.78 -7.26 6.11
CA ALA A 79 40.94 -6.77 7.48
C ALA A 79 40.30 -5.39 7.68
N SER A 80 40.43 -4.48 6.70
CA SER A 80 39.75 -3.17 6.74
C SER A 80 38.23 -3.31 6.69
N THR A 81 37.71 -4.23 5.86
CA THR A 81 36.26 -4.51 5.80
C THR A 81 35.77 -5.15 7.09
N ALA A 82 36.56 -6.05 7.69
CA ALA A 82 36.25 -6.65 8.98
C ALA A 82 36.24 -5.62 10.12
N LYS A 83 37.18 -4.66 10.13
CA LYS A 83 37.17 -3.52 11.06
C LYS A 83 35.94 -2.63 10.90
N ASN A 84 35.44 -2.45 9.68
CA ASN A 84 34.20 -1.69 9.46
C ASN A 84 32.95 -2.42 9.95
N LEU A 85 33.02 -3.73 10.13
CA LEU A 85 31.97 -4.60 10.66
C LEU A 85 32.15 -4.90 12.16
N GLU A 86 33.23 -4.42 12.78
CA GLU A 86 33.42 -4.54 14.22
C GLU A 86 32.39 -3.66 14.94
N GLY A 87 31.49 -4.32 15.68
CA GLY A 87 30.41 -3.67 16.43
C GLY A 87 29.03 -3.77 15.78
N HIS A 88 28.93 -4.02 14.47
CA HIS A 88 27.63 -4.15 13.76
C HIS A 88 27.68 -5.11 12.56
N PRO A 89 26.65 -5.96 12.35
CA PRO A 89 25.47 -6.13 13.19
C PRO A 89 25.78 -7.00 14.42
N THR A 90 25.30 -6.60 15.59
CA THR A 90 25.36 -7.45 16.78
C THR A 90 24.54 -8.73 16.59
N PRO A 91 24.78 -9.82 17.35
CA PRO A 91 24.01 -11.05 17.24
C PRO A 91 22.48 -10.85 17.43
N GLU A 92 22.09 -9.87 18.24
CA GLU A 92 20.68 -9.47 18.40
C GLU A 92 20.15 -8.70 17.17
N GLU A 93 20.91 -7.77 16.63
CA GLU A 93 20.56 -7.04 15.39
C GLU A 93 20.46 -7.98 14.18
N ALA A 94 21.35 -8.97 14.09
CA ALA A 94 21.34 -10.03 13.08
C ALA A 94 20.10 -10.93 13.21
N ARG A 95 19.66 -11.24 14.43
CA ARG A 95 18.41 -11.97 14.69
C ARG A 95 17.19 -11.13 14.29
N ARG A 96 17.16 -9.83 14.62
CA ARG A 96 16.08 -8.91 14.21
C ARG A 96 16.00 -8.74 12.69
N THR A 97 17.13 -8.60 12.01
CA THR A 97 17.18 -8.49 10.54
C THR A 97 16.80 -9.80 9.84
N ARG A 98 17.26 -10.96 10.33
CA ARG A 98 16.82 -12.28 9.82
C ARG A 98 15.35 -12.56 10.07
N PHE A 99 14.82 -12.18 11.24
CA PHE A 99 13.41 -12.37 11.57
C PHE A 99 12.49 -11.54 10.67
N ASN A 100 12.88 -10.29 10.37
CA ASN A 100 12.15 -9.43 9.43
C ASN A 100 12.13 -9.99 8.00
N GLY A 101 13.21 -10.63 7.55
CA GLY A 101 13.29 -11.27 6.23
C GLY A 101 12.41 -12.52 6.09
N LEU A 102 12.21 -13.29 7.16
CA LEU A 102 11.56 -14.61 7.11
C LEU A 102 10.05 -14.62 7.34
N LYS A 103 9.49 -13.64 8.08
CA LYS A 103 8.05 -13.65 8.41
C LYS A 103 7.22 -12.52 7.83
N HIS A 104 7.85 -11.46 7.31
CA HIS A 104 7.12 -10.25 6.95
C HIS A 104 7.30 -9.85 5.48
N GLY A 105 8.29 -10.35 4.74
CA GLY A 105 8.54 -9.89 3.36
C GLY A 105 7.36 -9.95 2.38
N LEU A 106 6.45 -10.93 2.51
CA LEU A 106 5.31 -11.08 1.59
C LEU A 106 4.05 -10.30 2.02
N ASN A 107 3.86 -10.04 3.32
CA ASN A 107 2.67 -9.41 3.89
C ASN A 107 2.97 -8.10 4.65
N ALA A 108 4.24 -7.66 4.72
CA ALA A 108 4.64 -6.39 5.29
C ALA A 108 4.18 -5.27 4.36
N ARG A 109 2.95 -4.84 4.56
CA ARG A 109 2.57 -3.50 4.15
C ARG A 109 3.35 -2.56 5.04
N THR A 110 4.29 -1.81 4.47
CA THR A 110 4.87 -0.64 5.14
C THR A 110 3.71 0.29 5.47
N ALA A 111 3.36 0.39 6.75
CA ALA A 111 2.43 1.40 7.21
C ALA A 111 3.03 2.75 6.80
N THR A 112 2.39 3.41 5.84
CA THR A 112 2.76 4.76 5.43
C THR A 112 2.28 5.67 6.55
N TYR A 113 3.12 5.82 7.57
CA TYR A 113 2.80 6.67 8.71
C TYR A 113 2.61 8.12 8.22
N TRP A 114 1.60 8.79 8.78
CA TRP A 114 1.41 10.21 8.54
C TRP A 114 2.59 10.98 9.14
N PRO A 115 3.33 11.78 8.36
CA PRO A 115 4.50 12.47 8.88
C PRO A 115 4.08 13.47 9.96
N ALA A 116 4.88 13.61 11.02
CA ALA A 116 4.67 14.66 12.00
C ALA A 116 4.88 16.03 11.32
N ARG A 117 3.81 16.82 11.22
CA ARG A 117 3.82 18.18 10.68
C ARG A 117 3.06 19.09 11.63
N PRO A 118 3.70 19.57 12.71
CA PRO A 118 3.07 20.42 13.72
C PRO A 118 2.42 21.66 13.08
N GLY A 119 1.16 21.92 13.40
CA GLY A 119 0.39 23.07 12.90
C GLY A 119 -0.02 23.01 11.42
N LYS A 120 0.18 21.88 10.73
CA LYS A 120 -0.23 21.71 9.32
C LYS A 120 -1.48 20.86 9.13
N TYR A 121 -1.87 20.06 10.12
CA TYR A 121 -3.11 19.30 10.07
C TYR A 121 -4.23 20.10 10.75
N PRO A 122 -5.48 20.02 10.26
CA PRO A 122 -6.63 20.65 10.93
C PRO A 122 -6.78 20.17 12.38
N ASP A 123 -6.41 18.92 12.64
CA ASP A 123 -6.49 18.29 13.97
C ASP A 123 -5.41 18.78 14.96
N CYS A 124 -4.49 19.66 14.52
CA CYS A 124 -3.41 20.20 15.36
C CYS A 124 -3.91 21.21 16.38
N ASP A 125 -4.96 21.96 16.06
CA ASP A 125 -5.53 22.96 16.95
C ASP A 125 -6.23 22.25 18.12
N GLY A 126 -5.68 22.39 19.32
CA GLY A 126 -6.15 21.66 20.51
C GLY A 126 -5.70 20.19 20.56
N CYS A 127 -4.67 19.79 19.82
CA CYS A 127 -4.15 18.43 19.86
C CYS A 127 -3.43 18.12 21.18
N GLU A 128 -3.82 17.03 21.85
CA GLU A 128 -3.21 16.53 23.09
C GLU A 128 -1.70 16.25 22.95
N TYR A 129 -1.28 15.78 21.77
CA TYR A 129 0.10 15.42 21.46
C TYR A 129 0.93 16.57 20.88
N PHE A 130 0.42 17.81 20.89
CA PHE A 130 1.10 18.93 20.23
C PHE A 130 2.50 19.21 20.81
N SER A 131 2.66 19.09 22.14
CA SER A 131 3.92 19.32 22.84
C SER A 131 5.01 18.29 22.48
N SER A 132 4.64 17.04 22.23
CA SER A 132 5.53 15.94 21.85
C SER A 132 5.61 15.73 20.33
N CYS A 133 4.83 16.47 19.53
CA CYS A 133 4.73 16.26 18.09
C CYS A 133 6.04 16.54 17.33
N PHE A 134 6.87 17.47 17.83
CA PHE A 134 8.11 17.89 17.19
C PHE A 134 9.23 16.85 17.25
N THR A 135 9.17 15.92 18.21
CA THR A 135 10.20 14.88 18.39
C THR A 135 9.83 13.57 17.70
N ALA A 136 8.55 13.38 17.39
CA ALA A 136 8.07 12.18 16.72
C ALA A 136 8.28 12.27 15.20
N THR A 137 8.62 11.14 14.57
CA THR A 137 8.69 11.03 13.10
C THR A 137 7.30 10.98 12.44
N ALA A 138 6.30 10.51 13.20
CA ALA A 138 4.92 10.37 12.76
C ALA A 138 3.92 11.11 13.67
N CYS A 139 2.80 11.53 13.10
CA CYS A 139 1.71 12.16 13.84
C CYS A 139 0.99 11.12 14.72
N GLN A 140 1.21 11.18 16.04
CA GLN A 140 0.68 10.23 17.03
C GLN A 140 -0.85 10.07 16.92
N LYS A 141 -1.60 11.18 16.96
CA LYS A 141 -3.07 11.17 16.82
C LYS A 141 -3.59 10.43 15.59
N ARG A 142 -2.92 10.59 14.44
CA ARG A 142 -3.33 9.90 13.19
C ARG A 142 -2.92 8.44 13.17
N VAL A 143 -1.80 8.12 13.82
CA VAL A 143 -1.35 6.75 14.00
C VAL A 143 -2.31 5.99 14.91
N ASP A 144 -2.79 6.61 15.99
CA ASP A 144 -3.78 6.00 16.90
C ASP A 144 -5.11 5.73 16.21
N LEU A 145 -5.62 6.69 15.43
CA LEU A 145 -6.82 6.50 14.61
C LEU A 145 -6.64 5.35 13.60
N TYR A 146 -5.50 5.31 12.91
CA TYR A 146 -5.19 4.22 11.97
C TYR A 146 -5.18 2.85 12.69
N PHE A 147 -4.54 2.77 13.86
CA PHE A 147 -4.49 1.54 14.63
C PHE A 147 -5.86 1.13 15.16
N ALA A 148 -6.71 2.07 15.59
CA ALA A 148 -8.07 1.77 16.03
C ALA A 148 -8.89 1.14 14.90
N HIS A 149 -8.84 1.71 13.69
CA HIS A 149 -9.50 1.13 12.52
C HIS A 149 -8.91 -0.22 12.14
N HIS A 150 -7.58 -0.34 12.05
CA HIS A 150 -6.93 -1.59 11.69
C HIS A 150 -7.23 -2.69 12.70
N LEU A 151 -7.19 -2.38 14.00
CA LEU A 151 -7.52 -3.31 15.07
C LEU A 151 -8.96 -3.79 14.94
N ALA A 152 -9.92 -2.89 14.76
CA ALA A 152 -11.32 -3.24 14.57
C ALA A 152 -11.54 -4.19 13.38
N PHE A 153 -10.86 -3.94 12.26
CA PHE A 153 -10.92 -4.83 11.09
C PHE A 153 -10.23 -6.18 11.32
N THR A 154 -9.06 -6.20 11.96
CA THR A 154 -8.34 -7.47 12.23
C THR A 154 -9.02 -8.33 13.29
N ALA A 155 -9.59 -7.72 14.33
CA ALA A 155 -10.33 -8.40 15.38
C ALA A 155 -11.75 -8.76 14.94
N GLY A 156 -12.24 -8.17 13.85
CA GLY A 156 -13.63 -8.31 13.39
C GLY A 156 -14.65 -7.74 14.38
N ASP A 157 -14.24 -6.85 15.29
CA ASP A 157 -15.13 -6.22 16.28
C ASP A 157 -15.42 -4.75 15.93
N PRO A 158 -16.62 -4.44 15.39
CA PRO A 158 -17.01 -3.07 15.07
C PRO A 158 -17.25 -2.20 16.28
N LYS A 159 -17.47 -2.79 17.47
CA LYS A 159 -17.79 -2.01 18.66
C LYS A 159 -16.66 -1.06 19.04
N LEU A 160 -15.42 -1.42 18.68
CA LEU A 160 -14.23 -0.61 18.87
C LEU A 160 -14.28 0.74 18.13
N LEU A 161 -15.12 0.86 17.10
CA LEU A 161 -15.29 2.09 16.32
C LEU A 161 -16.62 2.80 16.60
N ASN A 162 -17.44 2.32 17.53
CA ASN A 162 -18.76 2.89 17.78
C ASN A 162 -18.68 4.37 18.18
N ASP A 163 -17.78 4.71 19.09
CA ASP A 163 -17.64 6.09 19.57
C ASP A 163 -17.11 7.00 18.44
N LEU A 164 -16.08 6.56 17.73
CA LEU A 164 -15.53 7.28 16.57
C LEU A 164 -16.57 7.49 15.47
N ASN A 165 -17.37 6.45 15.18
CA ASN A 165 -18.43 6.54 14.20
C ASN A 165 -19.57 7.44 14.71
N ALA A 166 -19.95 7.36 15.98
CA ALA A 166 -20.98 8.21 16.57
C ALA A 166 -20.61 9.69 16.45
N ASP A 167 -19.35 10.04 16.79
CA ASP A 167 -18.83 11.40 16.65
C ASP A 167 -18.81 11.86 15.20
N LEU A 168 -18.34 11.00 14.28
CA LEU A 168 -18.35 11.29 12.85
C LEU A 168 -19.79 11.53 12.35
N HIS A 169 -20.72 10.66 12.70
CA HIS A 169 -22.14 10.78 12.36
C HIS A 169 -22.77 12.05 12.91
N ALA A 170 -22.45 12.44 14.15
CA ALA A 170 -22.91 13.69 14.75
C ALA A 170 -22.39 14.91 13.97
N ASN A 171 -21.11 14.91 13.60
CA ASN A 171 -20.48 15.97 12.82
C ASN A 171 -21.04 16.07 11.39
N LEU A 172 -21.24 14.95 10.71
CA LEU A 172 -21.88 14.93 9.40
C LEU A 172 -23.33 15.42 9.49
N ARG A 173 -24.06 15.02 10.53
CA ARG A 173 -25.44 15.45 10.74
C ARG A 173 -25.52 16.95 11.03
N SER A 174 -24.58 17.52 11.77
CA SER A 174 -24.55 18.95 12.05
C SER A 174 -24.34 19.76 10.76
N ILE A 175 -23.44 19.33 9.87
CA ILE A 175 -23.23 19.95 8.56
C ILE A 175 -24.51 19.92 7.73
N VAL A 176 -25.20 18.78 7.67
CA VAL A 176 -26.48 18.65 6.94
C VAL A 176 -27.54 19.58 7.53
N ASN A 177 -27.64 19.67 8.87
CA ASN A 177 -28.57 20.58 9.52
C ASN A 177 -28.29 22.05 9.17
N LEU A 178 -27.01 22.45 9.11
CA LEU A 178 -26.63 23.80 8.69
C LEU A 178 -27.02 24.07 7.24
N MET A 179 -26.76 23.13 6.33
CA MET A 179 -27.20 23.25 4.92
C MET A 179 -28.73 23.41 4.82
N ILE A 180 -29.50 22.69 5.64
CA ILE A 180 -30.97 22.82 5.67
C ILE A 180 -31.38 24.22 6.16
N LEU A 181 -30.74 24.75 7.20
CA LEU A 181 -31.02 26.09 7.73
C LEU A 181 -30.71 27.18 6.69
N ASP A 182 -29.62 27.05 5.95
CA ASP A 182 -29.28 27.97 4.86
C ASP A 182 -30.35 27.93 3.75
N VAL A 183 -30.81 26.73 3.35
CA VAL A 183 -31.91 26.60 2.37
C VAL A 183 -33.21 27.21 2.88
N ILE A 184 -33.53 27.08 4.17
CA ILE A 184 -34.73 27.70 4.75
C ILE A 184 -34.63 29.23 4.71
N ARG A 185 -33.42 29.77 4.93
CA ARG A 185 -33.17 31.22 4.89
C ARG A 185 -33.28 31.79 3.48
N ASP A 186 -32.69 31.12 2.49
CA ASP A 186 -32.68 31.57 1.10
C ASP A 186 -34.01 31.28 0.37
N GLY A 187 -34.77 30.30 0.87
CA GLY A 187 -35.98 29.78 0.26
C GLY A 187 -35.73 28.57 -0.64
N SER A 188 -36.77 27.76 -0.87
CA SER A 188 -36.67 26.53 -1.68
C SER A 188 -36.42 26.79 -3.17
N THR A 189 -36.57 28.04 -3.61
CA THR A 189 -36.47 28.43 -5.02
C THR A 189 -35.57 29.65 -5.17
N ILE A 190 -34.63 29.56 -6.09
CA ILE A 190 -33.79 30.68 -6.50
C ILE A 190 -34.39 31.24 -7.79
N ARG A 191 -34.62 32.55 -7.81
CA ARG A 191 -35.10 33.29 -8.99
C ARG A 191 -33.90 33.78 -9.78
N THR A 192 -33.66 33.20 -10.94
CA THR A 192 -32.62 33.67 -11.87
C THR A 192 -33.26 34.39 -13.05
N PRO A 193 -32.71 35.53 -13.52
CA PRO A 193 -33.23 36.17 -14.72
C PRO A 193 -33.01 35.27 -15.93
N ALA A 194 -34.03 35.10 -16.75
CA ALA A 194 -33.92 34.39 -18.02
C ALA A 194 -33.08 35.22 -19.00
N TRP A 195 -32.00 34.65 -19.52
CA TRP A 195 -31.18 35.27 -20.56
C TRP A 195 -30.81 34.25 -21.63
N TYR A 196 -30.57 34.72 -22.85
CA TYR A 196 -30.09 33.90 -23.96
C TYR A 196 -29.06 34.66 -24.79
N TYR A 197 -28.18 33.90 -25.45
CA TYR A 197 -27.24 34.42 -26.43
C TYR A 197 -27.75 34.10 -27.83
N ASP A 198 -27.72 35.10 -28.72
CA ASP A 198 -28.00 34.89 -30.14
C ASP A 198 -26.77 34.29 -30.85
N LYS A 199 -26.98 33.67 -32.02
CA LYS A 199 -25.91 33.03 -32.83
C LYS A 199 -24.83 34.02 -33.29
N ASP A 200 -25.16 35.32 -33.31
CA ASP A 200 -24.25 36.42 -33.64
C ASP A 200 -23.57 37.05 -32.40
N GLY A 201 -23.73 36.44 -31.22
CA GLY A 201 -23.04 36.86 -29.98
C GLY A 201 -23.72 37.97 -29.17
N GLY A 202 -24.96 38.33 -29.50
CA GLY A 202 -25.76 39.28 -28.72
C GLY A 202 -26.30 38.68 -27.42
N PHE A 203 -26.18 39.39 -26.30
CA PHE A 203 -26.76 39.01 -25.00
C PHE A 203 -28.14 39.66 -24.81
N HIS A 204 -29.17 38.85 -24.55
CA HIS A 204 -30.54 39.32 -24.35
C HIS A 204 -31.11 38.81 -23.02
N VAL A 205 -31.68 39.72 -22.23
CA VAL A 205 -32.45 39.40 -21.00
C VAL A 205 -33.93 39.40 -21.36
N ALA A 206 -34.66 38.34 -21.00
CA ALA A 206 -36.07 38.22 -21.33
C ALA A 206 -36.91 39.13 -20.41
N GLN A 207 -37.68 40.03 -21.02
CA GLN A 207 -38.59 40.95 -20.34
C GLN A 207 -40.01 40.76 -20.89
N ILE A 208 -41.00 40.73 -20.00
CA ILE A 208 -42.41 40.85 -20.32
C ILE A 208 -42.79 42.32 -20.19
N GLY A 209 -43.60 42.83 -21.10
CA GLY A 209 -44.31 44.09 -20.94
C GLY A 209 -45.45 44.18 -21.94
N GLY A 210 -46.50 44.94 -21.60
CA GLY A 210 -47.59 45.24 -22.51
C GLY A 210 -47.06 45.86 -23.80
N ARG A 211 -47.63 45.42 -24.92
CA ARG A 211 -47.30 45.92 -26.25
C ARG A 211 -48.29 47.03 -26.58
N ASP A 212 -47.81 48.22 -26.90
CA ASP A 212 -48.67 49.24 -27.53
C ASP A 212 -48.96 48.80 -28.97
N ASP A 213 -50.25 48.68 -29.31
CA ASP A 213 -50.75 48.14 -30.58
C ASP A 213 -50.30 48.94 -31.82
N ASP A 214 -49.85 50.19 -31.68
CA ASP A 214 -49.47 51.06 -32.81
C ASP A 214 -47.96 51.26 -33.03
N SER A 215 -47.09 50.92 -32.08
CA SER A 215 -45.65 51.25 -32.19
C SER A 215 -44.70 50.08 -31.90
N GLY A 216 -45.22 48.94 -31.45
CA GLY A 216 -44.44 47.74 -31.16
C GLY A 216 -43.39 47.91 -30.05
N LYS A 217 -43.38 49.07 -29.36
CA LYS A 217 -42.47 49.37 -28.24
C LYS A 217 -43.12 48.99 -26.92
N LEU A 218 -42.34 48.37 -26.03
CA LEU A 218 -42.75 48.00 -24.68
C LEU A 218 -42.92 49.26 -23.82
N LEU A 219 -44.10 49.40 -23.21
CA LEU A 219 -44.40 50.48 -22.26
C LEU A 219 -43.37 50.46 -21.10
N PRO A 220 -42.75 51.61 -20.75
CA PRO A 220 -41.68 51.66 -19.75
C PRO A 220 -42.08 51.18 -18.35
N HIS A 221 -43.38 51.20 -18.04
CA HIS A 221 -43.95 50.96 -16.71
C HIS A 221 -44.39 49.50 -16.47
N GLU A 222 -44.30 48.63 -17.48
CA GLU A 222 -44.70 47.22 -17.37
C GLU A 222 -43.56 46.24 -17.68
N ARG A 223 -42.30 46.70 -17.69
CA ARG A 223 -41.14 45.85 -17.95
C ARG A 223 -40.83 44.99 -16.73
N GLU A 224 -41.43 43.81 -16.65
CA GLU A 224 -41.07 42.80 -15.67
C GLU A 224 -40.07 41.80 -16.28
N THR A 225 -38.93 41.59 -15.61
CA THR A 225 -37.94 40.60 -16.07
C THR A 225 -38.48 39.20 -15.80
N ILE A 226 -38.42 38.31 -16.81
CA ILE A 226 -38.81 36.91 -16.63
C ILE A 226 -37.81 36.24 -15.71
N MET A 227 -38.27 35.79 -14.55
CA MET A 227 -37.46 35.04 -13.60
C MET A 227 -37.74 33.55 -13.78
N VAL A 228 -36.72 32.78 -14.15
CA VAL A 228 -36.77 31.32 -14.10
C VAL A 228 -36.66 30.90 -12.65
N LEU A 229 -37.64 30.10 -12.22
CA LEU A 229 -37.66 29.53 -10.89
C LEU A 229 -36.88 28.21 -10.93
N THR A 230 -35.70 28.20 -10.31
CA THR A 230 -34.89 26.99 -10.18
C THR A 230 -34.92 26.50 -8.73
N GLU A 231 -34.98 25.18 -8.52
CA GLU A 231 -34.84 24.59 -7.19
C GLU A 231 -33.49 24.94 -6.57
N HIS A 232 -33.45 25.10 -5.25
CA HIS A 232 -32.21 25.40 -4.56
C HIS A 232 -31.18 24.27 -4.76
N PRO A 233 -29.98 24.54 -5.32
CA PRO A 233 -29.02 23.51 -5.73
C PRO A 233 -28.50 22.65 -4.56
N MET A 234 -28.54 23.20 -3.33
CA MET A 234 -28.20 22.44 -2.12
C MET A 234 -29.20 21.33 -1.76
N LEU A 235 -30.47 21.38 -2.20
CA LEU A 235 -31.45 20.33 -1.88
C LEU A 235 -31.03 18.96 -2.41
N LYS A 236 -30.50 18.92 -3.63
CA LYS A 236 -29.93 17.70 -4.21
C LYS A 236 -28.74 17.18 -3.40
N ARG A 237 -27.85 18.08 -2.97
CA ARG A 237 -26.67 17.73 -2.15
C ARG A 237 -27.07 17.22 -0.77
N ILE A 238 -28.06 17.82 -0.13
CA ILE A 238 -28.61 17.36 1.14
C ILE A 238 -29.15 15.92 0.98
N GLY A 239 -29.91 15.65 -0.10
CA GLY A 239 -30.38 14.29 -0.40
C GLY A 239 -29.25 13.27 -0.56
N GLU A 240 -28.19 13.63 -1.30
CA GLU A 240 -27.00 12.79 -1.47
C GLU A 240 -26.28 12.50 -0.14
N TRP A 241 -26.13 13.51 0.73
CA TRP A 241 -25.48 13.36 2.04
C TRP A 241 -26.31 12.53 3.02
N VAL A 242 -27.63 12.73 3.06
CA VAL A 242 -28.55 11.94 3.90
C VAL A 242 -28.50 10.45 3.51
N ALA A 243 -28.48 10.15 2.22
CA ALA A 243 -28.34 8.78 1.73
C ALA A 243 -26.99 8.16 2.13
N LYS A 244 -25.88 8.91 1.99
CA LYS A 244 -24.53 8.44 2.35
C LYS A 244 -24.35 8.19 3.86
N ILE A 245 -24.99 9.00 4.70
CA ILE A 245 -25.00 8.80 6.16
C ILE A 245 -25.74 7.50 6.53
N GLY A 246 -26.80 7.13 5.80
CA GLY A 246 -27.50 5.86 6.03
C GLY A 246 -26.71 4.63 5.56
N LEU A 247 -25.92 4.78 4.49
CA LEU A 247 -25.14 3.69 3.89
C LEU A 247 -23.85 3.38 4.67
N SER A 248 -23.18 4.37 5.27
CA SER A 248 -21.86 4.15 5.89
C SER A 248 -21.86 3.05 6.96
N LEU A 249 -22.93 2.92 7.76
CA LEU A 249 -23.01 1.86 8.78
C LEU A 249 -23.24 0.48 8.17
N SER A 250 -24.00 0.40 7.08
CA SER A 250 -24.40 -0.86 6.44
C SER A 250 -23.33 -1.41 5.49
N ASP A 251 -22.67 -0.51 4.73
CA ASP A 251 -21.64 -0.85 3.73
C ASP A 251 -20.26 -1.18 4.33
N MET A 252 -20.00 -0.82 5.59
CA MET A 252 -18.76 -1.22 6.26
C MET A 252 -18.69 -2.74 6.53
N GLY A 253 -19.70 -3.54 6.13
CA GLY A 253 -19.70 -5.00 6.26
C GLY A 253 -19.65 -5.49 7.71
N MET A 254 -19.84 -4.57 8.68
CA MET A 254 -19.71 -4.84 10.10
C MET A 254 -21.02 -4.62 10.87
N THR A 255 -22.16 -4.57 10.19
CA THR A 255 -23.46 -4.63 10.87
C THR A 255 -23.73 -6.06 11.38
N PRO A 256 -24.48 -6.22 12.48
CA PRO A 256 -24.88 -7.54 12.97
C PRO A 256 -25.56 -8.38 11.86
N LYS A 257 -26.34 -7.77 10.96
CA LYS A 257 -26.93 -8.46 9.80
C LYS A 257 -25.92 -8.94 8.76
N ALA A 258 -24.87 -8.17 8.49
CA ALA A 258 -23.81 -8.59 7.58
C ALA A 258 -22.96 -9.73 8.18
N LYS A 259 -22.76 -9.71 9.51
CA LYS A 259 -22.13 -10.79 10.27
C LYS A 259 -22.99 -12.05 10.29
N GLU A 260 -24.28 -11.93 10.58
CA GLU A 260 -25.24 -13.04 10.50
C GLU A 260 -25.22 -13.68 9.11
N ALA A 261 -25.21 -12.88 8.03
CA ALA A 261 -25.13 -13.40 6.66
C ALA A 261 -23.80 -14.11 6.35
N THR A 262 -22.68 -13.69 6.96
CA THR A 262 -21.38 -14.36 6.80
C THR A 262 -21.27 -15.61 7.69
N GLU A 263 -21.78 -15.56 8.91
CA GLU A 263 -21.86 -16.71 9.83
C GLU A 263 -22.80 -17.80 9.30
N ASP A 264 -23.93 -17.44 8.71
CA ASP A 264 -24.85 -18.37 8.05
C ASP A 264 -24.19 -19.04 6.84
N ALA A 265 -23.42 -18.29 6.04
CA ALA A 265 -22.66 -18.85 4.92
C ALA A 265 -21.53 -19.79 5.38
N VAL A 266 -20.82 -19.43 6.46
CA VAL A 266 -19.78 -20.28 7.07
C VAL A 266 -20.41 -21.51 7.74
N GLY A 267 -21.58 -21.39 8.38
CA GLY A 267 -22.35 -22.50 8.92
C GLY A 267 -22.84 -23.47 7.84
N TYR A 268 -23.22 -22.95 6.67
CA TYR A 268 -23.58 -23.77 5.51
C TYR A 268 -22.39 -24.56 4.95
N LEU A 269 -21.21 -23.94 4.88
CA LEU A 269 -19.96 -24.58 4.44
C LEU A 269 -19.41 -25.58 5.47
N ALA A 270 -19.46 -25.24 6.76
CA ALA A 270 -19.11 -26.13 7.86
C ALA A 270 -20.06 -27.34 7.92
N GLY A 271 -21.37 -27.12 7.72
CA GLY A 271 -22.36 -28.19 7.59
C GLY A 271 -22.16 -29.09 6.36
N GLN A 272 -21.54 -28.58 5.29
CA GLN A 272 -21.15 -29.37 4.12
C GLN A 272 -19.89 -30.22 4.39
N GLN A 273 -18.89 -29.69 5.10
CA GLN A 273 -17.72 -30.47 5.56
C GLN A 273 -18.13 -31.55 6.56
N GLN A 274 -19.04 -31.25 7.48
CA GLN A 274 -19.51 -32.20 8.49
C GLN A 274 -20.49 -33.26 7.92
N ARG A 275 -21.09 -33.03 6.74
CA ARG A 275 -21.90 -34.03 6.02
C ARG A 275 -21.09 -34.97 5.13
N GLN A 276 -19.80 -34.70 4.87
CA GLN A 276 -18.98 -35.56 4.01
C GLN A 276 -18.08 -36.55 4.76
N GLU A 277 -17.70 -36.30 6.02
CA GLU A 277 -17.03 -37.33 6.82
C GLU A 277 -18.08 -38.19 7.55
N SER A 278 -18.38 -39.36 6.97
CA SER A 278 -19.15 -40.37 7.69
C SER A 278 -18.38 -40.79 8.95
N GLN A 279 -19.06 -40.99 10.08
CA GLN A 279 -18.42 -41.43 11.33
C GLN A 279 -17.51 -42.67 11.15
N LEU A 280 -17.80 -43.48 10.14
CA LEU A 280 -16.99 -44.64 9.73
C LEU A 280 -15.62 -44.26 9.16
N GLU A 281 -15.50 -43.16 8.42
CA GLU A 281 -14.21 -42.70 7.88
C GLU A 281 -13.32 -42.10 8.98
N TYR A 282 -13.92 -41.37 9.92
CA TYR A 282 -13.20 -40.88 11.11
C TYR A 282 -12.70 -42.03 11.99
N GLN A 283 -13.53 -43.06 12.20
CA GLN A 283 -13.12 -44.28 12.90
C GLN A 283 -11.99 -45.00 12.17
N LYS A 284 -12.05 -45.13 10.83
CA LYS A 284 -10.98 -45.76 10.04
C LYS A 284 -9.66 -44.99 10.09
N ARG A 285 -9.69 -43.65 10.08
CA ARG A 285 -8.46 -42.84 10.19
C ARG A 285 -7.84 -42.94 11.59
N THR A 286 -8.67 -42.97 12.63
CA THR A 286 -8.16 -43.13 14.00
C THR A 286 -7.58 -44.52 14.24
N THR A 287 -8.18 -45.59 13.70
CA THR A 287 -7.59 -46.94 13.76
C THR A 287 -6.28 -47.04 13.00
N LEU A 288 -6.20 -46.48 11.79
CA LEU A 288 -4.95 -46.45 11.00
C LEU A 288 -3.84 -45.69 11.72
N ALA A 289 -4.15 -44.55 12.34
CA ALA A 289 -3.18 -43.78 13.11
C ALA A 289 -2.66 -44.55 14.33
N LEU A 290 -3.52 -45.33 15.00
CA LEU A 290 -3.13 -46.19 16.12
C LEU A 290 -2.25 -47.37 15.67
N GLU A 291 -2.56 -47.97 14.52
CA GLU A 291 -1.74 -49.03 13.92
C GLU A 291 -0.34 -48.51 13.54
N ASP A 292 -0.25 -47.35 12.90
CA ASP A 292 1.03 -46.72 12.54
C ASP A 292 1.87 -46.37 13.78
N LEU A 293 1.23 -45.89 14.84
CA LEU A 293 1.91 -45.59 16.10
C LEU A 293 2.43 -46.86 16.77
N SER A 294 1.67 -47.96 16.70
CA SER A 294 2.12 -49.27 17.18
C SER A 294 3.34 -49.79 16.40
N ASN A 295 3.35 -49.60 15.07
CA ASN A 295 4.46 -49.99 14.19
C ASN A 295 5.72 -49.15 14.46
N LEU A 296 5.57 -47.84 14.70
CA LEU A 296 6.69 -46.97 15.08
C LEU A 296 7.28 -47.36 16.44
N ILE A 297 6.46 -47.74 17.41
CA ILE A 297 6.94 -48.25 18.71
C ILE A 297 7.70 -49.57 18.54
N ALA A 298 7.20 -50.49 17.71
CA ALA A 298 7.88 -51.76 17.44
C ALA A 298 9.26 -51.54 16.79
N ARG A 299 9.33 -50.68 15.74
CA ARG A 299 10.60 -50.31 15.10
C ARG A 299 11.55 -49.58 16.05
N SER A 300 11.03 -48.72 16.92
CA SER A 300 11.82 -48.04 17.94
C SER A 300 12.46 -49.05 18.89
N ARG A 301 11.70 -50.03 19.40
CA ARG A 301 12.23 -51.10 20.26
C ARG A 301 13.28 -51.95 19.55
N GLU A 302 13.06 -52.33 18.30
CA GLU A 302 14.05 -53.07 17.51
C GLU A 302 15.35 -52.28 17.32
N ASN A 303 15.24 -50.97 17.05
CA ASN A 303 16.39 -50.08 16.92
C ASN A 303 17.12 -49.89 18.26
N THR A 304 16.40 -49.81 19.39
CA THR A 304 17.01 -49.75 20.73
C THR A 304 17.77 -51.04 21.08
N VAL A 305 17.28 -52.21 20.64
CA VAL A 305 17.98 -53.49 20.84
C VAL A 305 19.23 -53.59 19.96
N ARG A 306 19.22 -52.98 18.78
CA ARG A 306 20.36 -52.94 17.85
C ARG A 306 21.32 -51.78 18.08
N ASP A 307 21.06 -50.94 19.08
CA ASP A 307 21.88 -49.77 19.37
C ASP A 307 23.26 -50.21 19.90
N PRO A 308 24.36 -49.93 19.18
CA PRO A 308 25.70 -50.37 19.53
C PRO A 308 26.14 -49.84 20.91
N VAL A 309 25.68 -48.66 21.31
CA VAL A 309 26.04 -48.04 22.61
C VAL A 309 25.43 -48.83 23.77
N LEU A 310 24.20 -49.33 23.62
CA LEU A 310 23.54 -50.17 24.63
C LEU A 310 24.14 -51.57 24.73
N ILE A 311 24.67 -52.10 23.63
CA ILE A 311 25.37 -53.39 23.60
C ILE A 311 26.74 -53.26 24.29
N GLU A 312 27.49 -52.19 24.01
CA GLU A 312 28.77 -51.87 24.68
C GLU A 312 28.57 -51.66 26.19
N HIS A 313 27.51 -50.97 26.61
CA HIS A 313 27.19 -50.77 28.04
C HIS A 313 26.82 -52.08 28.76
N LYS A 314 26.12 -53.01 28.08
CA LYS A 314 25.82 -54.34 28.64
C LYS A 314 27.05 -55.23 28.72
N GLN A 315 27.98 -55.11 27.77
CA GLN A 315 29.25 -55.84 27.81
C GLN A 315 30.17 -55.32 28.92
N GLN A 316 30.27 -53.99 29.09
CA GLN A 316 31.03 -53.38 30.20
C GLN A 316 30.43 -53.64 31.59
N ALA A 317 29.10 -53.80 31.69
CA ALA A 317 28.44 -54.17 32.94
C ALA A 317 28.58 -55.67 33.29
N GLY A 318 28.89 -56.52 32.30
CA GLY A 318 29.12 -57.97 32.49
C GLY A 318 30.56 -58.34 32.82
N GLU A 319 31.55 -57.49 32.51
CA GLU A 319 32.97 -57.72 32.83
C GLU A 319 33.42 -57.16 34.19
N ASN A 320 32.56 -56.38 34.87
CA ASN A 320 32.82 -55.85 36.22
C ASN A 320 31.95 -56.54 37.31
N GLY A 321 31.53 -57.78 37.06
CA GLY A 321 30.85 -58.66 38.03
C GLY A 321 31.68 -59.88 38.36
#